data_AF-A0AAX6FNQ6-F1
#
_entry.id   AF-A0AAX6FNQ6-F1
#
_cell.length_a   1.000
_cell.length_b   1.000
_cell.length_c   1.000
_cell.angle_alpha   90.00
_cell.angle_beta   90.00
_cell.angle_gamma   90.00
#
_symmetry.space_group_name_H-M   'P 1'
#
loop_
_entity.id
_entity.type
_entity.pdbx_description
1 polymer ?
#
loop_
_entity_poly.entity_id
_entity_poly.type
_entity_poly.pdbx_seq_one_letter_code
_entity_poly.pdbx_strand_id
1 'polypeptide(L)'
;MNLERRVESWNEHIPKIIGIPWGFLIGAELTIAQSRISLVNKIQKVYRSPGVQIHSRHIEIIVRQVTSKVLVSEDGMSNVFLPGELIELLRAERAGRALDEAICYRAILLEITKASLNTQSFISEASFQETARVLAKAALRGRIDWLKGLKENVVRGGLSLSVPDSKN
;
A
#
# COMPACT_ATOMS: atom_id res chain seq x y z
N MET A 1 37.58 22.09 -24.48
CA MET A 1 36.61 21.83 -23.40
C MET A 1 36.66 20.34 -23.11
N ASN A 2 37.27 19.94 -21.99
CA ASN A 2 37.77 18.57 -21.78
C ASN A 2 36.61 17.64 -21.36
N LEU A 3 36.14 16.79 -22.28
CA LEU A 3 34.98 15.91 -22.11
C LEU A 3 35.23 14.84 -21.04
N GLU A 4 36.47 14.37 -20.89
CA GLU A 4 36.82 13.33 -19.91
C GLU A 4 36.68 13.82 -18.47
N ARG A 5 37.13 15.05 -18.19
CA ARG A 5 36.95 15.70 -16.86
C ARG A 5 35.48 15.94 -16.50
N ARG A 6 34.61 16.13 -17.50
CA ARG A 6 33.16 16.24 -17.27
C ARG A 6 32.56 14.88 -16.94
N VAL A 7 32.98 13.81 -17.61
CA VAL A 7 32.48 12.45 -17.33
C VAL A 7 32.93 11.96 -15.95
N GLU A 8 34.18 12.23 -15.55
CA GLU A 8 34.69 11.92 -14.20
C GLU A 8 33.93 12.69 -13.11
N SER A 9 33.70 13.99 -13.33
CA SER A 9 32.86 14.80 -12.44
C SER A 9 31.44 14.25 -12.31
N TRP A 10 30.84 13.73 -13.40
CA TRP A 10 29.52 13.10 -13.35
C TRP A 10 29.56 11.76 -12.59
N ASN A 11 30.61 10.96 -12.80
CA ASN A 11 30.75 9.65 -12.17
C ASN A 11 31.03 9.73 -10.66
N GLU A 12 31.60 10.84 -10.17
CA GLU A 12 31.71 11.10 -8.72
C GLU A 12 30.44 11.65 -8.08
N HIS A 13 29.59 12.34 -8.86
CA HIS A 13 28.32 12.89 -8.37
C HIS A 13 27.17 11.90 -8.46
N ILE A 14 27.19 10.97 -9.43
CA ILE A 14 26.13 9.97 -9.60
C ILE A 14 25.95 9.09 -8.34
N PRO A 15 26.99 8.55 -7.69
CA PRO A 15 26.83 7.78 -6.45
C PRO A 15 26.30 8.64 -5.28
N LYS A 16 26.56 9.95 -5.29
CA LYS A 16 26.08 10.92 -4.28
C LYS A 16 24.64 11.38 -4.54
N ILE A 17 24.22 11.48 -5.79
CA ILE A 17 22.89 11.96 -6.23
C ILE A 17 21.90 10.80 -6.38
N ILE A 18 22.35 9.68 -6.95
CA ILE A 18 21.60 8.45 -7.19
C ILE A 18 21.85 7.45 -6.05
N GLY A 19 22.09 7.94 -4.84
CA GLY A 19 22.47 7.10 -3.71
C GLY A 19 21.57 5.87 -3.50
N ILE A 20 22.08 4.97 -2.66
CA ILE A 20 21.43 3.76 -2.11
C ILE A 20 19.89 3.86 -1.93
N PRO A 21 19.28 5.01 -1.53
CA PRO A 21 17.82 5.14 -1.40
C PRO A 21 17.01 4.88 -2.68
N TRP A 22 17.48 5.32 -3.86
CA TRP A 22 16.73 5.12 -5.12
C TRP A 22 16.76 3.66 -5.59
N GLY A 23 17.89 2.98 -5.41
CA GLY A 23 17.99 1.55 -5.70
C GLY A 23 17.09 0.72 -4.79
N PHE A 24 16.98 1.08 -3.51
CA PHE A 24 16.08 0.44 -2.57
C PHE A 24 14.61 0.67 -2.92
N LEU A 25 14.24 1.91 -3.25
CA LEU A 25 12.89 2.28 -3.69
C LEU A 25 12.46 1.55 -4.96
N ILE A 26 13.27 1.63 -6.02
CA ILE A 26 12.97 0.97 -7.29
C ILE A 26 12.93 -0.55 -7.10
N GLY A 27 13.80 -1.09 -6.25
CA GLY A 27 13.78 -2.50 -5.87
C GLY A 27 12.48 -2.90 -5.16
N ALA A 28 11.99 -2.09 -4.22
CA ALA A 28 10.74 -2.33 -3.51
C ALA A 28 9.53 -2.30 -4.46
N GLU A 29 9.44 -1.28 -5.32
CA GLU A 29 8.37 -1.14 -6.32
C GLU A 29 8.37 -2.30 -7.32
N LEU A 30 9.54 -2.67 -7.84
CA LEU A 30 9.69 -3.83 -8.73
C LEU A 30 9.28 -5.13 -8.04
N THR A 31 9.65 -5.30 -6.76
CA THR A 31 9.28 -6.47 -5.96
C THR A 31 7.77 -6.56 -5.79
N ILE A 32 7.09 -5.43 -5.53
CA ILE A 32 5.63 -5.36 -5.42
C ILE A 32 4.99 -5.74 -6.75
N ALA A 33 5.42 -5.11 -7.85
CA ALA A 33 4.88 -5.38 -9.18
C ALA A 33 5.05 -6.86 -9.58
N GLN A 34 6.26 -7.40 -9.40
CA GLN A 34 6.56 -8.79 -9.71
C GLN A 34 5.74 -9.77 -8.85
N SER A 35 5.58 -9.45 -7.56
CA SER A 35 4.76 -10.24 -6.63
C SER A 35 3.30 -10.25 -7.05
N ARG A 36 2.74 -9.09 -7.44
CA ARG A 36 1.35 -8.99 -7.93
C ARG A 36 1.13 -9.86 -9.17
N ILE A 37 2.01 -9.75 -10.16
CA ILE A 37 1.94 -10.53 -11.41
C ILE A 37 2.05 -12.03 -11.11
N SER A 38 3.02 -12.43 -10.28
CA SER A 38 3.23 -13.83 -9.91
C SER A 38 2.01 -14.43 -9.20
N LEU A 39 1.42 -13.69 -8.26
CA LEU A 39 0.24 -14.15 -7.51
C LEU A 39 -0.98 -14.29 -8.41
N VAL A 40 -1.26 -13.28 -9.25
CA VAL A 40 -2.38 -13.34 -10.20
C VAL A 40 -2.24 -14.56 -11.12
N ASN A 41 -1.05 -14.78 -11.69
CA ASN A 41 -0.80 -15.91 -12.58
C ASN A 41 -0.94 -17.27 -11.87
N LYS A 42 -0.44 -17.39 -10.64
CA LYS A 42 -0.56 -18.62 -9.84
C LYS A 42 -2.01 -18.95 -9.52
N ILE A 43 -2.78 -17.96 -9.04
CA ILE A 43 -4.20 -18.13 -8.70
C ILE A 43 -5.00 -18.46 -9.97
N GLN A 44 -4.76 -17.74 -11.08
CA GLN A 44 -5.41 -18.00 -12.36
C GLN A 44 -5.17 -19.44 -12.84
N LYS A 45 -3.95 -19.96 -12.67
CA LYS A 45 -3.61 -21.33 -13.06
C LYS A 45 -4.43 -22.37 -12.29
N VAL A 46 -4.63 -22.17 -10.99
CA VAL A 46 -5.42 -23.07 -10.14
C VAL A 46 -6.89 -23.11 -10.58
N TYR A 47 -7.48 -21.98 -10.96
CA TYR A 47 -8.88 -21.92 -11.41
C TYR A 47 -9.09 -22.34 -12.88
N ARG A 48 -8.05 -22.24 -13.71
CA ARG A 48 -8.10 -22.77 -15.08
C ARG A 48 -8.14 -24.29 -15.12
N SER A 49 -7.47 -24.98 -14.19
CA SER A 49 -7.42 -26.45 -14.17
C SER A 49 -8.82 -27.11 -14.03
N PRO A 50 -9.76 -26.57 -13.23
CA PRO A 50 -11.14 -27.03 -13.18
C PRO A 50 -12.06 -26.46 -14.27
N GLY A 51 -11.56 -25.64 -15.20
CA GLY A 51 -12.36 -24.99 -16.24
C GLY A 51 -13.17 -23.76 -15.79
N VAL A 52 -12.92 -23.24 -14.58
CA VAL A 52 -13.61 -22.02 -14.08
C VAL A 52 -12.97 -20.78 -14.69
N GLN A 53 -13.74 -20.03 -15.47
CA GLN A 53 -13.29 -18.77 -16.07
C GLN A 53 -13.48 -17.61 -15.09
N ILE A 54 -12.38 -17.12 -14.52
CA ILE A 54 -12.35 -15.91 -13.68
C ILE A 54 -11.54 -14.85 -14.43
N HIS A 55 -12.10 -13.65 -14.57
CA HIS A 55 -11.38 -12.53 -15.17
C HIS A 55 -10.26 -12.05 -14.23
N SER A 56 -9.04 -11.87 -14.75
CA SER A 56 -7.85 -11.53 -13.95
C SER A 56 -8.03 -10.27 -13.09
N ARG A 57 -8.84 -9.32 -13.55
CA ARG A 57 -9.20 -8.09 -12.82
C ARG A 57 -9.78 -8.36 -11.42
N HIS A 58 -10.55 -9.42 -11.24
CA HIS A 58 -11.09 -9.76 -9.91
C HIS A 58 -9.99 -10.19 -8.94
N ILE A 59 -9.06 -11.01 -9.42
CA ILE A 59 -7.92 -11.48 -8.63
C ILE A 59 -6.97 -10.31 -8.35
N GLU A 60 -6.74 -9.44 -9.33
CA GLU A 60 -5.91 -8.25 -9.17
C GLU A 60 -6.43 -7.32 -8.07
N ILE A 61 -7.75 -7.08 -8.03
CA ILE A 61 -8.37 -6.27 -6.97
C ILE A 61 -8.06 -6.85 -5.59
N ILE A 62 -8.12 -8.17 -5.42
CA ILE A 62 -7.80 -8.85 -4.15
C ILE A 62 -6.31 -8.76 -3.83
N VAL A 63 -5.45 -9.08 -4.79
CA VAL A 63 -3.99 -9.06 -4.64
C VAL A 63 -3.49 -7.64 -4.32
N ARG A 64 -4.14 -6.61 -4.86
CA ARG A 64 -3.86 -5.21 -4.52
C ARG A 64 -4.13 -4.91 -3.05
N GLN A 65 -5.18 -5.47 -2.44
CA GLN A 65 -5.46 -5.29 -1.01
C GLN A 65 -4.40 -5.96 -0.14
N VAL A 66 -3.97 -7.16 -0.51
CA VAL A 66 -2.94 -7.94 0.17
C VAL A 66 -1.54 -7.31 0.07
N THR A 67 -1.28 -6.51 -0.97
CA THR A 67 -0.02 -5.76 -1.20
C THR A 67 -0.18 -4.25 -0.99
N SER A 68 -1.19 -3.83 -0.22
CA SER A 68 -1.53 -2.40 -0.03
C SER A 68 -0.63 -1.70 0.99
N LYS A 69 0.18 -2.44 1.74
CA LYS A 69 1.01 -1.92 2.83
C LYS A 69 2.47 -2.23 2.64
N VAL A 70 3.30 -1.39 3.23
CA VAL A 70 4.76 -1.48 3.23
C VAL A 70 5.28 -1.22 4.65
N LEU A 71 6.43 -1.81 4.94
CA LEU A 71 7.12 -1.62 6.22
C LEU A 71 8.17 -0.52 6.05
N VAL A 72 8.12 0.52 6.87
CA VAL A 72 9.14 1.59 6.83
C VAL A 72 10.50 1.02 7.22
N SER A 73 11.50 1.29 6.40
CA SER A 73 12.86 0.79 6.62
C SER A 73 13.61 1.70 7.59
N GLU A 74 14.49 1.12 8.41
CA GLU A 74 15.26 1.85 9.43
C GLU A 74 16.35 2.75 8.82
N ASP A 75 16.68 2.52 7.55
CA ASP A 75 17.69 3.23 6.77
C ASP A 75 17.18 4.56 6.17
N GLY A 76 15.91 4.90 6.35
CA GLY A 76 15.31 6.14 5.87
C GLY A 76 15.46 7.31 6.86
N MET A 77 16.00 8.44 6.40
CA MET A 77 16.14 9.67 7.19
C MET A 77 14.84 10.49 7.32
N SER A 78 13.69 9.98 6.85
CA SER A 78 12.43 10.73 6.90
C SER A 78 11.77 10.62 8.28
N ASN A 79 11.70 11.72 9.02
CA ASN A 79 11.11 11.80 10.38
C ASN A 79 9.58 11.59 10.43
N VAL A 80 8.92 11.34 9.29
CA VAL A 80 7.45 11.30 9.19
C VAL A 80 6.85 9.99 9.67
N PHE A 81 7.61 8.90 9.63
CA PHE A 81 7.15 7.58 10.05
C PHE A 81 8.15 6.94 10.99
N LEU A 82 7.66 6.06 11.87
CA LEU A 82 8.52 5.31 12.77
C LEU A 82 9.19 4.15 12.02
N PRO A 83 10.47 3.84 12.33
CA PRO A 83 11.12 2.64 11.78
C PRO A 83 10.31 1.40 12.13
N GLY A 84 10.09 0.52 11.14
CA GLY A 84 9.25 -0.67 11.31
C GLY A 84 7.74 -0.38 11.37
N GLU A 85 7.30 0.86 11.15
CA GLU A 85 5.88 1.17 11.04
C GLU A 85 5.27 0.55 9.78
N LEU A 86 4.10 -0.07 9.93
CA LEU A 86 3.33 -0.57 8.80
C LEU A 86 2.42 0.54 8.27
N ILE A 87 2.74 1.05 7.08
CA ILE A 87 2.02 2.14 6.44
C ILE A 87 1.37 1.70 5.13
N GLU A 88 0.35 2.42 4.68
CA GLU A 88 -0.20 2.20 3.35
C GLU A 88 0.78 2.69 2.28
N LEU A 89 0.95 1.90 1.23
CA LEU A 89 1.81 2.22 0.09
C LEU A 89 1.46 3.60 -0.50
N LEU A 90 0.17 3.88 -0.71
CA LEU A 90 -0.30 5.17 -1.22
C LEU A 90 0.01 6.34 -0.27
N ARG A 91 0.06 6.09 1.04
CA ARG A 91 0.43 7.11 2.03
C ARG A 91 1.93 7.37 1.99
N ALA A 92 2.74 6.33 1.84
CA ALA A 92 4.18 6.43 1.65
C ALA A 92 4.53 7.24 0.39
N GLU A 93 3.93 6.87 -0.75
CA GLU A 93 4.12 7.57 -2.03
C GLU A 93 3.73 9.05 -1.96
N ARG A 94 2.60 9.37 -1.31
CA ARG A 94 2.15 10.76 -1.14
C ARG A 94 3.07 11.55 -0.23
N ALA A 95 3.52 10.97 0.87
CA ALA A 95 4.43 11.62 1.80
C ALA A 95 5.78 11.91 1.12
N GLY A 96 6.33 10.94 0.37
CA GLY A 96 7.57 11.15 -0.38
C GLY A 96 7.46 12.28 -1.41
N ARG A 97 6.35 12.33 -2.17
CA ARG A 97 6.09 13.44 -3.10
C ARG A 97 5.93 14.80 -2.42
N ALA A 98 5.33 14.84 -1.23
CA ALA A 98 5.09 16.08 -0.51
C ALA A 98 6.38 16.67 0.11
N LEU A 99 7.32 15.80 0.48
CA LEU A 99 8.59 16.18 1.09
C LEU A 99 9.72 16.32 0.06
N ASP A 100 9.48 15.94 -1.20
CA ASP A 100 10.52 15.77 -2.21
C ASP A 100 11.65 14.81 -1.75
N GLU A 101 11.28 13.85 -0.89
CA GLU A 101 12.20 12.90 -0.26
C GLU A 101 11.80 11.46 -0.56
N ALA A 102 12.81 10.64 -0.82
CA ALA A 102 12.69 9.21 -0.99
C ALA A 102 12.40 8.51 0.36
N ILE A 103 11.18 8.02 0.56
CA ILE A 103 10.83 7.24 1.77
C ILE A 103 11.21 5.78 1.55
N CYS A 104 12.28 5.31 2.19
CA CYS A 104 12.69 3.91 2.12
C CYS A 104 11.68 3.00 2.83
N TYR A 105 11.14 2.03 2.10
CA TYR A 105 10.26 1.00 2.67
C TYR A 105 10.49 -0.37 2.02
N ARG A 106 10.12 -1.43 2.74
CA ARG A 106 10.15 -2.81 2.28
C ARG A 106 8.74 -3.28 1.90
N ALA A 107 8.64 -3.91 0.74
CA ALA A 107 7.43 -4.60 0.31
C ALA A 107 7.06 -5.72 1.29
N ILE A 108 5.80 -5.76 1.74
CA ILE A 108 5.28 -6.84 2.57
C ILE A 108 4.00 -7.40 1.95
N LEU A 109 3.85 -8.72 2.01
CA LEU A 109 2.64 -9.41 1.63
C LEU A 109 1.84 -9.70 2.91
N LEU A 110 0.65 -9.11 3.04
CA LEU A 110 -0.22 -9.37 4.18
C LEU A 110 -1.18 -10.51 3.88
N GLU A 111 -1.40 -11.38 4.87
CA GLU A 111 -2.52 -12.32 4.84
C GLU A 111 -3.85 -11.55 4.69
N ILE A 112 -4.85 -12.15 4.05
CA ILE A 112 -6.17 -11.50 3.81
C ILE A 112 -6.81 -11.05 5.13
N THR A 113 -6.75 -11.89 6.16
CA THR A 113 -7.26 -11.58 7.51
C THR A 113 -6.51 -10.40 8.12
N LYS A 114 -5.18 -10.39 8.06
CA LYS A 114 -4.36 -9.29 8.58
C LYS A 114 -4.57 -8.00 7.80
N ALA A 115 -4.71 -8.05 6.48
CA ALA A 115 -5.02 -6.89 5.65
C ALA A 115 -6.39 -6.30 6.00
N SER A 116 -7.37 -7.15 6.28
CA SER A 116 -8.73 -6.75 6.68
C SER A 116 -8.77 -6.13 8.09
N LEU A 117 -7.96 -6.64 9.02
CA LEU A 117 -7.83 -6.07 10.37
C LEU A 117 -6.95 -4.80 10.41
N ASN A 118 -6.15 -4.55 9.39
CA ASN A 118 -5.26 -3.38 9.34
C ASN A 118 -5.87 -2.26 8.47
N THR A 119 -7.17 -2.05 8.53
CA THR A 119 -7.84 -0.92 7.85
C THR A 119 -7.68 0.39 8.64
N GLN A 120 -7.94 1.54 8.01
CA GLN A 120 -7.97 2.84 8.68
C GLN A 120 -9.18 2.99 9.61
N SER A 121 -10.29 2.35 9.26
CA SER A 121 -11.55 2.45 9.98
C SER A 121 -11.64 1.37 11.06
N PHE A 122 -11.67 1.80 12.31
CA PHE A 122 -11.79 0.86 13.42
C PHE A 122 -13.19 0.25 13.48
N ILE A 123 -14.21 0.91 12.92
CA ILE A 123 -15.57 0.37 12.83
C ILE A 123 -15.60 -0.80 11.84
N SER A 124 -14.94 -0.65 10.70
CA SER A 124 -14.75 -1.75 9.74
C SER A 124 -13.92 -2.88 10.32
N GLU A 125 -12.82 -2.57 11.03
CA GLU A 125 -11.98 -3.56 11.72
C GLU A 125 -12.80 -4.36 12.75
N ALA A 126 -13.54 -3.66 13.63
CA ALA A 126 -14.34 -4.26 14.70
C ALA A 126 -15.52 -5.09 14.18
N SER A 127 -16.07 -4.74 13.01
CA SER A 127 -17.12 -5.51 12.32
C SER A 127 -16.61 -6.81 11.71
N PHE A 128 -15.30 -6.94 11.47
CA PHE A 128 -14.72 -8.13 10.88
C PHE A 128 -14.49 -9.20 11.93
N GLN A 129 -13.61 -8.93 12.91
CA GLN A 129 -13.27 -9.84 14.01
C GLN A 129 -12.70 -9.07 15.23
N GLU A 130 -12.54 -9.75 16.36
CA GLU A 130 -11.85 -9.25 17.57
C GLU A 130 -12.40 -7.93 18.14
N THR A 131 -13.72 -7.71 18.00
CA THR A 131 -14.43 -6.45 18.29
C THR A 131 -14.00 -5.75 19.58
N ALA A 132 -13.94 -6.48 20.71
CA ALA A 132 -13.54 -5.91 22.01
C ALA A 132 -12.11 -5.35 22.01
N ARG A 133 -11.15 -6.10 21.42
CA ARG A 133 -9.74 -5.68 21.33
C ARG A 133 -9.60 -4.44 20.43
N VAL A 134 -10.33 -4.42 19.32
CA VAL A 134 -10.28 -3.32 18.34
C VAL A 134 -10.82 -2.03 18.95
N LEU A 135 -11.99 -2.09 19.59
CA LEU A 135 -12.61 -0.93 20.24
C LEU A 135 -11.76 -0.41 21.41
N ALA A 136 -11.22 -1.30 22.24
CA ALA A 136 -10.32 -0.89 23.33
C ALA A 136 -9.06 -0.18 22.80
N LYS A 137 -8.43 -0.74 21.76
CA LYS A 137 -7.26 -0.11 21.10
C LYS A 137 -7.61 1.25 20.48
N ALA A 138 -8.80 1.38 19.89
CA ALA A 138 -9.26 2.63 19.30
C ALA A 138 -9.51 3.70 20.37
N ALA A 139 -10.18 3.33 21.47
CA ALA A 139 -10.44 4.22 22.61
C ALA A 139 -9.15 4.70 23.27
N LEU A 140 -8.21 3.78 23.55
CA LEU A 140 -6.90 4.12 24.14
C LEU A 140 -6.07 5.07 23.26
N ARG A 141 -6.21 4.96 21.94
CA ARG A 141 -5.51 5.82 20.97
C ARG A 141 -6.30 7.07 20.58
N GLY A 142 -7.52 7.26 21.08
CA GLY A 142 -8.42 8.34 20.66
C GLY A 142 -8.69 8.37 19.15
N ARG A 143 -8.82 7.21 18.50
CA ARG A 143 -9.03 7.14 17.04
C ARG A 143 -10.39 7.71 16.66
N ILE A 144 -10.41 8.53 15.61
CA ILE A 144 -11.63 9.08 15.01
C ILE A 144 -11.86 8.40 13.66
N ASP A 145 -13.07 7.87 13.46
CA ASP A 145 -13.49 7.26 12.19
C ASP A 145 -14.26 8.26 11.34
N TRP A 146 -13.83 8.45 10.10
CA TRP A 146 -14.44 9.41 9.17
C TRP A 146 -15.53 8.78 8.30
N LEU A 147 -15.84 7.49 8.49
CA LEU A 147 -16.93 6.77 7.80
C LEU A 147 -16.84 6.84 6.27
N LYS A 148 -15.63 6.86 5.71
CA LYS A 148 -15.41 7.02 4.26
C LYS A 148 -15.66 5.75 3.45
N GLY A 149 -15.65 4.58 4.10
CA GLY A 149 -15.79 3.30 3.44
C GLY A 149 -17.24 2.83 3.30
N LEU A 150 -17.40 1.72 2.61
CA LEU A 150 -18.72 1.14 2.32
C LEU A 150 -19.41 0.62 3.58
N LYS A 151 -18.69 -0.12 4.44
CA LYS A 151 -19.27 -0.73 5.64
C LYS A 151 -19.73 0.33 6.64
N GLU A 152 -18.95 1.38 6.80
CA GLU A 152 -19.22 2.48 7.70
C GLU A 152 -20.45 3.27 7.26
N ASN A 153 -20.59 3.49 5.95
CA ASN A 153 -21.77 4.12 5.37
C ASN A 153 -23.05 3.30 5.60
N VAL A 154 -22.96 1.96 5.46
CA VAL A 154 -24.07 1.06 5.76
C VAL A 154 -24.43 1.08 7.25
N VAL A 155 -23.43 1.05 8.15
CA VAL A 155 -23.67 1.13 9.62
C VAL A 155 -24.33 2.46 10.01
N ARG A 156 -23.99 3.56 9.35
CA ARG A 156 -24.63 4.86 9.54
C ARG A 156 -26.09 4.90 9.02
N GLY A 157 -26.51 3.91 8.23
CA GLY A 157 -27.82 3.89 7.58
C GLY A 157 -27.92 4.78 6.33
N GLY A 158 -26.78 5.22 5.77
CA GLY A 158 -26.73 6.02 4.56
C GLY A 158 -26.91 5.13 3.32
N LEU A 159 -28.08 5.21 2.69
CA LEU A 159 -28.31 4.64 1.37
C LEU A 159 -27.27 5.18 0.38
N SER A 160 -26.70 4.23 -0.36
CA SER A 160 -25.81 4.32 -1.53
C SER A 160 -25.43 5.71 -2.01
N LEU A 161 -24.11 5.94 -2.19
CA LEU A 161 -23.60 6.85 -3.21
C LEU A 161 -24.47 6.66 -4.46
N SER A 162 -25.24 7.69 -4.77
CA SER A 162 -26.06 7.80 -5.97
C SER A 162 -25.22 7.36 -7.16
N VAL A 163 -25.64 6.26 -7.80
CA VAL A 163 -25.51 6.16 -9.25
C VAL A 163 -25.98 7.52 -9.79
N PRO A 164 -25.15 8.29 -10.52
CA PRO A 164 -25.64 9.53 -11.09
C PRO A 164 -26.82 9.14 -11.97
N ASP A 165 -28.01 9.61 -11.59
CA ASP A 165 -29.23 9.44 -12.37
C ASP A 165 -28.91 9.96 -13.78
N SER A 166 -28.81 9.05 -14.74
CA SER A 166 -28.91 9.42 -16.15
C SER A 166 -30.36 9.85 -16.36
N LYS A 167 -30.63 11.14 -16.18
CA LYS A 167 -31.86 11.76 -16.67
C LYS A 167 -31.48 12.86 -17.65
N ASN A 168 -31.78 12.55 -18.91
CA ASN A 168 -31.97 13.39 -20.09
C ASN A 168 -30.91 14.45 -20.40
#